data_AF-A0A973DDN3-F1
#
_entry.id   AF-A0A973DDN3-F1
#
_cell.length_a   1.000
_cell.length_b   1.000
_cell.length_c   1.000
_cell.angle_alpha   90.00
_cell.angle_beta   90.00
_cell.angle_gamma   90.00
#
_symmetry.space_group_name_H-M   'P 1'
#
loop_
_entity.id
_entity.type
_entity.pdbx_description
1 polymer ?
#
loop_
_entity_poly.entity_id
_entity_poly.type
_entity_poly.pdbx_seq_one_letter_code
_entity_poly.pdbx_strand_id
1 'polypeptide(L)'
;MEVLEKISQSFGRMNGILTFVFLTMFTLTYFFKATIREWFKFRLNRRKPKEVKRLLYHNMFLVADKVVSKINNTDFTTFDGYDPSKTRLLKKLIDLKIKTVKKRFKEFLEQEDLDSIDAAQLKFRVATTLSSLVNEYNDSSIRIMNNDMGIKIEDAKFLVDRYEEFRKYIVDAFVDELDVIVMDDNYSNNFDRLNTILYTVSISLNVIPRDVVGVFNDINGRFKKYNNE
;
A
#
# COMPACT_ATOMS: atom_id res chain seq x y z
N MET A 1 -26.20 -48.38 15.34
CA MET A 1 -25.60 -49.67 15.73
C MET A 1 -24.55 -50.16 14.72
N GLU A 2 -24.72 -49.93 13.41
CA GLU A 2 -23.75 -50.33 12.37
C GLU A 2 -22.31 -49.79 12.57
N VAL A 3 -22.14 -48.59 13.10
CA VAL A 3 -20.79 -48.01 13.37
C VAL A 3 -20.08 -48.76 14.49
N LEU A 4 -20.81 -49.18 15.52
CA LEU A 4 -20.27 -49.93 16.66
C LEU A 4 -19.91 -51.38 16.25
N GLU A 5 -20.70 -51.99 15.37
CA GLU A 5 -20.40 -53.32 14.82
C GLU A 5 -19.17 -53.32 13.91
N LYS A 6 -19.02 -52.31 13.04
CA LYS A 6 -17.82 -52.15 12.19
C LYS A 6 -16.55 -51.92 13.02
N ILE A 7 -16.65 -51.14 14.10
CA ILE A 7 -15.54 -50.91 15.03
C ILE A 7 -15.17 -52.21 15.75
N SER A 8 -16.16 -52.95 16.26
CA SER A 8 -15.97 -54.24 16.95
C SER A 8 -15.29 -55.29 16.06
N GLN A 9 -15.69 -55.39 14.78
CA GLN A 9 -15.08 -56.32 13.82
C GLN A 9 -13.65 -55.94 13.42
N SER A 10 -13.30 -54.65 13.47
CA SER A 10 -11.96 -54.15 13.16
C SER A 10 -10.96 -54.42 14.30
N PHE A 11 -11.39 -54.27 15.56
CA PHE A 11 -10.56 -54.58 16.74
C PHE A 11 -10.18 -56.05 16.85
N GLY A 12 -11.05 -56.97 16.40
CA GLY A 12 -10.77 -58.40 16.38
C GLY A 12 -9.68 -58.85 15.38
N ARG A 13 -9.26 -57.97 14.45
CA ARG A 13 -8.25 -58.25 13.42
C ARG A 13 -6.93 -57.50 13.62
N MET A 14 -6.83 -56.64 14.64
CA MET A 14 -5.62 -55.85 14.91
C MET A 14 -4.62 -56.66 15.75
N ASN A 15 -3.32 -56.50 15.46
CA ASN A 15 -2.25 -57.03 16.29
C ASN A 15 -2.40 -56.50 17.73
N GLY A 16 -2.22 -57.35 18.75
CA GLY A 16 -2.51 -57.00 20.16
C GLY A 16 -1.80 -55.73 20.65
N ILE A 17 -0.61 -55.45 20.11
CA ILE A 17 0.13 -54.21 20.37
C ILE A 17 -0.61 -52.98 19.81
N LEU A 18 -1.19 -53.08 18.61
CA LEU A 18 -1.94 -51.99 17.98
C LEU A 18 -3.22 -51.67 18.76
N THR A 19 -3.92 -52.71 19.24
CA THR A 19 -5.10 -52.58 20.09
C THR A 19 -4.76 -51.90 21.42
N PHE A 20 -3.64 -52.29 22.04
CA PHE A 20 -3.15 -51.66 23.27
C PHE A 20 -2.78 -50.19 23.07
N VAL A 21 -2.06 -49.85 21.99
CA VAL A 21 -1.72 -48.47 21.65
C VAL A 21 -2.99 -47.64 21.40
N PHE A 22 -3.97 -48.19 20.70
CA PHE A 22 -5.23 -47.50 20.43
C PHE A 22 -6.03 -47.23 21.71
N LEU A 23 -6.18 -48.23 22.59
CA LEU A 23 -6.85 -48.06 23.88
C LEU A 23 -6.13 -47.04 24.76
N THR A 24 -4.79 -47.07 24.77
CA THR A 24 -3.98 -46.09 25.51
C THR A 24 -4.17 -44.68 24.95
N MET A 25 -4.14 -44.50 23.62
CA MET A 25 -4.43 -43.23 22.95
C MET A 25 -5.83 -42.71 23.28
N PHE A 26 -6.84 -43.59 23.26
CA PHE A 26 -8.21 -43.22 23.59
C PHE A 26 -8.34 -42.77 25.05
N THR A 27 -7.70 -43.50 25.96
CA THR A 27 -7.69 -43.18 27.40
C THR A 27 -6.97 -41.85 27.67
N LEU A 28 -5.82 -41.63 27.03
CA LEU A 28 -5.10 -40.36 27.09
C LEU A 28 -5.95 -39.21 26.52
N THR A 29 -6.60 -39.41 25.38
CA THR A 29 -7.47 -38.39 24.78
C THR A 29 -8.65 -38.04 25.69
N TYR A 30 -9.20 -39.04 26.41
CA TYR A 30 -10.27 -38.82 27.38
C TYR A 30 -9.81 -38.05 28.62
N PHE A 31 -8.67 -38.41 29.20
CA PHE A 31 -8.10 -37.73 30.38
C PHE A 31 -7.65 -36.30 30.05
N PHE A 32 -7.01 -36.11 28.90
CA PHE A 32 -6.51 -34.80 28.46
C PHE A 32 -7.54 -34.03 27.61
N LYS A 33 -8.82 -34.43 27.57
CA LYS A 33 -9.85 -33.80 26.73
C LYS A 33 -9.97 -32.29 26.95
N ALA A 34 -9.80 -31.82 28.19
CA ALA A 34 -9.87 -30.40 28.53
C ALA A 34 -8.66 -29.65 27.95
N THR A 35 -7.45 -30.15 28.20
CA THR A 35 -6.19 -29.59 27.70
C THR A 35 -6.09 -29.65 26.17
N ILE A 36 -6.51 -30.76 25.54
CA ILE A 36 -6.56 -30.90 24.09
C ILE A 36 -7.57 -29.92 23.50
N ARG A 37 -8.75 -29.75 24.11
CA ARG A 37 -9.75 -28.79 23.64
C ARG A 37 -9.28 -27.35 23.78
N GLU A 38 -8.60 -27.00 24.87
CA GLU A 38 -7.99 -25.68 25.03
C GLU A 38 -6.82 -25.46 24.08
N TRP A 39 -5.98 -26.47 23.84
CA TRP A 39 -4.91 -26.41 22.84
C TRP A 39 -5.46 -26.28 21.41
N PHE A 40 -6.53 -27.01 21.08
CA PHE A 40 -7.22 -26.89 19.79
C PHE A 40 -7.86 -25.51 19.65
N LYS A 41 -8.55 -25.02 20.68
CA LYS A 41 -9.08 -23.64 20.71
C LYS A 41 -7.97 -22.62 20.60
N PHE A 42 -6.86 -22.76 21.32
CA PHE A 42 -5.71 -21.86 21.25
C PHE A 42 -5.06 -21.88 19.87
N ARG A 43 -4.99 -23.04 19.21
CA ARG A 43 -4.45 -23.21 17.85
C ARG A 43 -5.37 -22.66 16.77
N LEU A 44 -6.68 -22.86 16.88
CA LEU A 44 -7.71 -22.28 15.98
C LEU A 44 -7.94 -20.79 16.23
N ASN A 45 -7.72 -20.31 17.45
CA ASN A 45 -7.88 -18.91 17.84
C ASN A 45 -6.59 -18.10 17.64
N ARG A 46 -5.57 -18.67 16.96
CA ARG A 46 -4.44 -17.89 16.44
C ARG A 46 -4.94 -17.00 15.31
N ARG A 47 -5.48 -15.84 15.73
CA ARG A 47 -5.78 -14.63 14.98
C ARG A 47 -6.58 -14.88 13.70
N LYS A 48 -7.88 -14.55 13.73
CA LYS A 48 -8.63 -14.30 12.49
C LYS A 48 -7.76 -13.41 11.57
N PRO A 49 -7.55 -13.80 10.30
CA PRO A 49 -6.77 -12.98 9.38
C PRO A 49 -7.38 -11.57 9.37
N LYS A 50 -6.51 -10.56 9.48
CA LYS A 50 -6.96 -9.18 9.43
C LYS A 50 -7.42 -8.91 8.00
N GLU A 51 -8.61 -8.35 7.86
CA GLU A 51 -9.17 -8.00 6.56
C GLU A 51 -8.45 -6.78 5.99
N VAL A 52 -8.08 -6.85 4.70
CA VAL A 52 -7.42 -5.78 3.95
C VAL A 52 -8.20 -4.46 4.05
N LYS A 53 -9.54 -4.50 4.06
CA LYS A 53 -10.39 -3.30 4.22
C LYS A 53 -10.08 -2.48 5.48
N ARG A 54 -9.50 -3.07 6.53
CA ARG A 54 -9.06 -2.32 7.72
C ARG A 54 -7.94 -1.33 7.42
N LEU A 55 -7.19 -1.54 6.35
CA LEU A 55 -6.13 -0.63 5.90
C LEU A 55 -6.67 0.70 5.37
N LEU A 56 -7.99 0.86 5.18
CA LEU A 56 -8.61 2.16 4.92
C LEU A 56 -8.32 3.18 6.03
N TYR A 57 -8.01 2.72 7.24
CA TYR A 57 -7.62 3.54 8.39
C TYR A 57 -6.10 3.63 8.59
N HIS A 58 -5.31 3.17 7.61
CA HIS A 58 -3.86 3.17 7.70
C HIS A 58 -3.29 4.60 7.80
N ASN A 59 -2.19 4.76 8.53
CA ASN A 59 -1.55 6.05 8.78
C ASN A 59 -1.10 6.78 7.49
N MET A 60 -0.94 6.06 6.37
CA MET A 60 -0.64 6.64 5.05
C MET A 60 -1.60 7.78 4.69
N PHE A 61 -2.91 7.62 4.95
CA PHE A 61 -3.90 8.64 4.65
C PHE A 61 -3.73 9.90 5.52
N LEU A 62 -3.33 9.73 6.78
CA LEU A 62 -3.01 10.85 7.68
C LEU A 62 -1.70 11.54 7.27
N VAL A 63 -0.70 10.78 6.83
CA VAL A 63 0.56 11.33 6.30
C VAL A 63 0.31 12.15 5.04
N ALA A 64 -0.55 11.66 4.14
CA ALA A 64 -0.99 12.41 2.97
C ALA A 64 -1.58 13.78 3.36
N ASP A 65 -2.47 13.82 4.35
CA ASP A 65 -3.08 15.08 4.82
C ASP A 65 -2.06 16.02 5.49
N LYS A 66 -1.09 15.46 6.23
CA LYS A 66 0.03 16.22 6.80
C LYS A 66 0.91 16.84 5.72
N VAL A 67 1.16 16.12 4.62
CA VAL A 67 1.95 16.61 3.49
C VAL A 67 1.24 17.80 2.83
N VAL A 68 -0.07 17.70 2.57
CA VAL A 68 -0.86 18.82 2.03
C VAL A 68 -0.78 20.03 2.96
N SER A 69 -0.97 19.81 4.27
CA SER A 69 -0.89 20.88 5.26
C SER A 69 0.49 21.55 5.28
N LYS A 70 1.56 20.77 5.20
CA LYS A 70 2.93 21.27 5.15
C LYS A 70 3.18 22.12 3.91
N ILE A 71 2.75 21.66 2.74
CA ILE A 71 2.90 22.39 1.47
C ILE A 71 2.10 23.69 1.48
N ASN A 72 0.89 23.69 2.03
CA ASN A 72 0.05 24.89 2.12
C ASN A 72 0.69 25.98 2.99
N ASN A 73 1.49 25.59 3.97
CA ASN A 73 2.25 26.48 4.85
C ASN A 73 3.67 26.79 4.34
N THR A 74 4.05 26.27 3.17
CA THR A 74 5.34 26.59 2.53
C THR A 74 5.14 27.66 1.47
N ASP A 75 5.93 28.71 1.55
CA ASP A 75 6.09 29.69 0.48
C ASP A 75 7.27 29.29 -0.40
N PHE A 76 7.07 29.35 -1.72
CA PHE A 76 8.09 28.97 -2.68
C PHE A 76 8.71 30.23 -3.28
N THR A 77 10.02 30.36 -3.13
CA THR A 77 10.79 31.53 -3.59
C THR A 77 11.50 31.24 -4.91
N THR A 78 11.83 32.32 -5.63
CA THR A 78 12.78 32.36 -6.74
C THR A 78 14.04 33.12 -6.30
N PHE A 79 15.06 33.22 -7.16
CA PHE A 79 16.34 33.87 -6.82
C PHE A 79 16.19 35.34 -6.38
N ASP A 80 15.10 35.97 -6.78
CA ASP A 80 14.74 37.37 -6.62
C ASP A 80 13.64 37.63 -5.58
N GLY A 81 13.22 36.60 -4.82
CA GLY A 81 12.28 36.74 -3.70
C GLY A 81 11.07 35.82 -3.79
N TYR A 82 9.97 36.24 -3.17
CA TYR A 82 8.72 35.49 -3.17
C TYR A 82 8.09 35.44 -4.56
N ASP A 83 7.68 34.26 -5.01
CA ASP A 83 6.99 34.06 -6.29
C ASP A 83 5.57 33.52 -6.04
N PRO A 84 4.53 34.39 -6.12
CA PRO A 84 3.15 34.01 -5.88
C PRO A 84 2.63 32.96 -6.88
N SER A 85 3.01 33.07 -8.16
CA SER A 85 2.55 32.17 -9.22
C SER A 85 3.15 30.79 -9.06
N LYS A 86 4.45 30.71 -8.79
CA LYS A 86 5.16 29.46 -8.47
C LYS A 86 4.57 28.81 -7.22
N THR A 87 4.31 29.59 -6.18
CA THR A 87 3.70 29.10 -4.94
C THR A 87 2.32 28.53 -5.20
N ARG A 88 1.47 29.24 -5.95
CA ARG A 88 0.12 28.80 -6.32
C ARG A 88 0.15 27.53 -7.18
N LEU A 89 1.01 27.48 -8.19
CA LEU A 89 1.21 26.32 -9.06
C LEU A 89 1.57 25.09 -8.23
N LEU A 90 2.57 25.23 -7.37
CA LEU A 90 3.09 24.15 -6.55
C LEU A 90 2.07 23.57 -5.58
N LYS A 91 1.36 24.45 -4.87
CA LYS A 91 0.28 24.02 -3.97
C LYS A 91 -0.77 23.24 -4.75
N LYS A 92 -1.16 23.70 -5.93
CA LYS A 92 -2.18 23.05 -6.77
C LYS A 92 -1.73 21.68 -7.30
N LEU A 93 -0.50 21.58 -7.81
CA LEU A 93 0.03 20.32 -8.35
C LEU A 93 0.21 19.25 -7.25
N ILE A 94 0.71 19.65 -6.07
CA ILE A 94 0.90 18.69 -4.97
C ILE A 94 -0.42 18.30 -4.34
N ASP A 95 -1.36 19.23 -4.15
CA ASP A 95 -2.71 18.89 -3.68
C ASP A 95 -3.39 17.87 -4.62
N LEU A 96 -3.30 18.08 -5.94
CA LEU A 96 -3.77 17.13 -6.93
C LEU A 96 -3.09 15.76 -6.77
N LYS A 97 -1.75 15.72 -6.73
CA LYS A 97 -0.99 14.46 -6.59
C LYS A 97 -1.40 13.70 -5.34
N ILE A 98 -1.50 14.37 -4.19
CA ILE A 98 -1.87 13.73 -2.92
C ILE A 98 -3.33 13.24 -2.96
N LYS A 99 -4.26 14.03 -3.50
CA LYS A 99 -5.67 13.62 -3.67
C LYS A 99 -5.80 12.37 -4.53
N THR A 100 -5.09 12.32 -5.66
CA THR A 100 -5.07 11.15 -6.56
C THR A 100 -4.52 9.93 -5.83
N VAL A 101 -3.42 10.07 -5.06
CA VAL A 101 -2.86 8.96 -4.26
C VAL A 101 -3.89 8.43 -3.27
N LYS A 102 -4.50 9.29 -2.47
CA LYS A 102 -5.52 8.89 -1.48
C LYS A 102 -6.69 8.17 -2.15
N LYS A 103 -7.21 8.75 -3.24
CA LYS A 103 -8.33 8.18 -4.01
C LYS A 103 -7.99 6.78 -4.52
N ARG A 104 -6.85 6.62 -5.21
CA ARG A 104 -6.48 5.33 -5.83
C ARG A 104 -6.18 4.23 -4.83
N PHE A 105 -5.49 4.54 -3.74
CA PHE A 105 -5.28 3.53 -2.69
C PHE A 105 -6.58 3.18 -1.95
N LYS A 106 -7.49 4.14 -1.78
CA LYS A 106 -8.81 3.84 -1.22
C LYS A 106 -9.61 2.90 -2.12
N GLU A 107 -9.73 3.24 -3.41
CA GLU A 107 -10.41 2.41 -4.41
C GLU A 107 -9.78 1.01 -4.50
N PHE A 108 -8.44 0.94 -4.44
CA PHE A 108 -7.72 -0.34 -4.44
C PHE A 108 -8.08 -1.18 -3.21
N LEU A 109 -8.00 -0.62 -2.00
CA LEU A 109 -8.29 -1.33 -0.75
C LEU A 109 -9.77 -1.74 -0.58
N GLU A 110 -10.68 -1.15 -1.36
CA GLU A 110 -12.10 -1.49 -1.37
C GLU A 110 -12.42 -2.73 -2.22
N GLN A 111 -11.48 -3.21 -3.05
CA GLN A 111 -11.62 -4.43 -3.84
C GLN A 111 -11.86 -5.67 -2.95
N GLU A 112 -12.87 -6.47 -3.29
CA GLU A 112 -13.38 -7.54 -2.41
C GLU A 112 -12.46 -8.76 -2.31
N ASP A 113 -11.61 -9.00 -3.30
CA ASP A 113 -10.83 -10.22 -3.43
C ASP A 113 -9.37 -10.10 -2.94
N LEU A 114 -8.93 -8.90 -2.51
CA LEU A 114 -7.55 -8.65 -2.09
C LEU A 114 -7.07 -9.53 -0.94
N ASP A 115 -7.99 -9.97 -0.06
CA ASP A 115 -7.65 -10.88 1.03
C ASP A 115 -7.22 -12.29 0.55
N SER A 116 -7.62 -12.67 -0.68
CA SER A 116 -7.53 -14.05 -1.19
C SER A 116 -6.65 -14.24 -2.42
N ILE A 117 -6.30 -13.17 -3.13
CA ILE A 117 -5.42 -13.27 -4.31
C ILE A 117 -4.03 -13.76 -3.95
N ASP A 118 -3.37 -14.43 -4.89
CA ASP A 118 -1.99 -14.86 -4.73
C ASP A 118 -1.00 -13.67 -4.78
N ALA A 119 0.25 -13.94 -4.42
CA ALA A 119 1.30 -12.92 -4.39
C ALA A 119 1.59 -12.30 -5.77
N ALA A 120 1.58 -13.09 -6.85
CA ALA A 120 1.85 -12.57 -8.19
C ALA A 120 0.75 -11.61 -8.66
N GLN A 121 -0.51 -11.96 -8.41
CA GLN A 121 -1.67 -11.11 -8.66
C GLN A 121 -1.64 -9.85 -7.80
N LEU A 122 -1.28 -9.97 -6.52
CA LEU A 122 -1.14 -8.82 -5.63
C LEU A 122 -0.09 -7.84 -6.17
N LYS A 123 1.11 -8.33 -6.53
CA LYS A 123 2.17 -7.53 -7.17
C LYS A 123 1.65 -6.81 -8.40
N PHE A 124 1.00 -7.54 -9.31
CA PHE A 124 0.48 -6.98 -10.55
C PHE A 124 -0.54 -5.85 -10.30
N ARG A 125 -1.45 -6.04 -9.34
CA ARG A 125 -2.46 -5.01 -9.03
C ARG A 125 -1.88 -3.78 -8.36
N VAL A 126 -0.92 -3.95 -7.45
CA VAL A 126 -0.25 -2.80 -6.81
C VAL A 126 0.54 -2.02 -7.86
N ALA A 127 1.32 -2.69 -8.70
CA ALA A 127 2.07 -2.04 -9.79
C ALA A 127 1.14 -1.30 -10.76
N THR A 128 0.01 -1.92 -11.15
CA THR A 128 -1.00 -1.30 -12.01
C THR A 128 -1.62 -0.07 -11.37
N THR A 129 -1.93 -0.14 -10.06
CA THR A 129 -2.50 0.98 -9.29
C THR A 129 -1.53 2.17 -9.27
N LEU A 130 -0.24 1.91 -9.06
CA LEU A 130 0.81 2.94 -9.05
C LEU A 130 1.00 3.57 -10.43
N SER A 131 1.09 2.76 -11.49
CA SER A 131 1.22 3.28 -12.85
C SER A 131 0.01 4.12 -13.25
N SER A 132 -1.19 3.66 -12.94
CA SER A 132 -2.44 4.39 -13.21
C SER A 132 -2.51 5.71 -12.44
N LEU A 133 -2.09 5.71 -11.17
CA LEU A 133 -1.98 6.90 -10.33
C LEU A 133 -1.03 7.92 -10.94
N VAL A 134 0.16 7.49 -11.39
CA VAL A 134 1.18 8.36 -12.00
C VAL A 134 0.66 9.02 -13.27
N ASN A 135 0.09 8.22 -14.17
CA ASN A 135 -0.47 8.72 -15.41
C ASN A 135 -1.62 9.72 -15.15
N GLU A 136 -2.53 9.41 -14.23
CA GLU A 136 -3.68 10.29 -13.93
C GLU A 136 -3.26 11.66 -13.39
N TYR A 137 -2.34 11.72 -12.42
CA TYR A 137 -1.93 13.04 -11.91
C TYR A 137 -1.06 13.78 -12.91
N ASN A 138 -0.25 13.11 -13.74
CA ASN A 138 0.56 13.77 -14.77
C ASN A 138 -0.34 14.43 -15.84
N ASP A 139 -1.29 13.67 -16.38
CA ASP A 139 -2.24 14.19 -17.38
C ASP A 139 -3.08 15.33 -16.81
N SER A 140 -3.54 15.17 -15.56
CA SER A 140 -4.33 16.20 -14.89
C SER A 140 -3.50 17.45 -14.57
N SER A 141 -2.22 17.29 -14.24
CA SER A 141 -1.29 18.40 -14.00
C SER A 141 -1.09 19.24 -15.25
N ILE A 142 -0.87 18.59 -16.40
CA ILE A 142 -0.72 19.28 -17.70
C ILE A 142 -2.01 20.04 -18.04
N ARG A 143 -3.17 19.41 -17.88
CA ARG A 143 -4.48 20.07 -18.13
C ARG A 143 -4.68 21.29 -17.22
N ILE A 144 -4.39 21.16 -15.92
CA ILE A 144 -4.55 22.25 -14.95
C ILE A 144 -3.60 23.40 -15.27
N MET A 145 -2.35 23.11 -15.58
CA MET A 145 -1.36 24.14 -15.96
C MET A 145 -1.79 24.91 -17.21
N ASN A 146 -2.27 24.20 -18.23
CA ASN A 146 -2.70 24.82 -19.47
C ASN A 146 -4.01 25.60 -19.32
N ASN A 147 -5.05 24.93 -18.83
CA ASN A 147 -6.41 25.48 -18.86
C ASN A 147 -6.66 26.49 -17.75
N ASP A 148 -6.11 26.25 -16.55
CA ASP A 148 -6.44 27.06 -15.37
C ASP A 148 -5.37 28.11 -15.06
N MET A 149 -4.17 27.97 -15.63
CA MET A 149 -3.02 28.83 -15.32
C MET A 149 -2.36 29.46 -16.55
N GLY A 150 -2.86 29.20 -17.75
CA GLY A 150 -2.32 29.78 -19.00
C GLY A 150 -0.90 29.31 -19.35
N ILE A 151 -0.39 28.27 -18.70
CA ILE A 151 0.95 27.76 -18.93
C ILE A 151 0.96 26.96 -20.23
N LYS A 152 1.87 27.30 -21.14
CA LYS A 152 2.01 26.60 -22.43
C LYS A 152 2.25 25.11 -22.20
N ILE A 153 1.64 24.26 -23.03
CA ILE A 153 1.71 22.80 -22.91
C ILE A 153 3.17 22.31 -22.90
N GLU A 154 4.06 22.94 -23.67
CA GLU A 154 5.48 22.56 -23.73
C GLU A 154 6.18 22.79 -22.39
N ASP A 155 5.89 23.89 -21.71
CA ASP A 155 6.46 24.20 -20.39
C ASP A 155 5.81 23.37 -19.29
N ALA A 156 4.51 23.06 -19.42
CA ALA A 156 3.81 22.15 -18.53
C ALA A 156 4.39 20.72 -18.60
N LYS A 157 4.62 20.20 -19.80
CA LYS A 157 5.28 18.89 -20.01
C LYS A 157 6.70 18.88 -19.47
N PHE A 158 7.50 19.89 -19.79
CA PHE A 158 8.85 20.04 -19.26
C PHE A 158 8.88 19.98 -17.72
N LEU A 159 7.93 20.63 -17.05
CA LEU A 159 7.85 20.61 -15.60
C LEU A 159 7.59 19.21 -15.04
N VAL A 160 6.59 18.53 -15.61
CA VAL A 160 6.22 17.17 -15.21
C VAL A 160 7.40 16.23 -15.44
N ASP A 161 8.01 16.27 -16.63
CA ASP A 161 9.13 15.40 -16.99
C ASP A 161 10.32 15.60 -16.04
N ARG A 162 10.70 16.85 -15.74
CA ARG A 162 11.79 17.15 -14.80
C ARG A 162 11.51 16.68 -13.39
N TYR A 163 10.27 16.80 -12.93
CA TYR A 163 9.88 16.35 -11.60
C TYR A 163 9.88 14.82 -11.51
N GLU A 164 9.37 14.13 -12.52
CA GLU A 164 9.35 12.66 -12.57
C GLU A 164 10.78 12.10 -12.74
N GLU A 165 11.62 12.74 -13.55
CA GLU A 165 13.05 12.39 -13.65
C GLU A 165 13.76 12.52 -12.30
N PHE A 166 13.54 13.63 -11.59
CA PHE A 166 14.13 13.84 -10.26
C PHE A 166 13.69 12.77 -9.26
N ARG A 167 12.44 12.31 -9.33
CA ARG A 167 11.89 11.32 -8.40
C ARG A 167 12.05 9.89 -8.88
N LYS A 168 12.62 9.66 -10.06
CA LYS A 168 12.79 8.33 -10.64
C LYS A 168 13.48 7.37 -9.68
N TYR A 169 14.55 7.80 -8.99
CA TYR A 169 15.25 6.95 -8.03
C TYR A 169 14.37 6.46 -6.88
N ILE A 170 13.40 7.26 -6.41
CA ILE A 170 12.45 6.85 -5.36
C ILE A 170 11.45 5.85 -5.91
N VAL A 171 10.98 6.07 -7.14
CA VAL A 171 10.03 5.17 -7.80
C VAL A 171 10.68 3.82 -8.07
N ASP A 172 11.89 3.80 -8.62
CA ASP A 172 12.64 2.58 -8.89
C ASP A 172 12.91 1.81 -7.59
N ALA A 173 13.38 2.48 -6.54
CA ALA A 173 13.58 1.86 -5.22
C ALA A 173 12.27 1.32 -4.61
N PHE A 174 11.14 1.99 -4.85
CA PHE A 174 9.85 1.51 -4.40
C PHE A 174 9.41 0.25 -5.14
N VAL A 175 9.64 0.17 -6.46
CA VAL A 175 9.32 -1.02 -7.27
C VAL A 175 10.18 -2.21 -6.83
N ASP A 176 11.47 -2.00 -6.58
CA ASP A 176 12.36 -3.03 -6.07
C ASP A 176 11.91 -3.54 -4.69
N GLU A 177 11.54 -2.63 -3.79
CA GLU A 177 11.05 -2.99 -2.45
C GLU A 177 9.70 -3.72 -2.51
N LEU A 178 8.82 -3.34 -3.44
CA LEU A 178 7.55 -4.02 -3.67
C LEU A 178 7.74 -5.49 -4.03
N ASP A 179 8.74 -5.79 -4.85
CA ASP A 179 9.08 -7.16 -5.23
C ASP A 179 9.52 -7.98 -4.02
N VAL A 180 10.34 -7.38 -3.15
CA VAL A 180 10.78 -8.00 -1.90
C VAL A 180 9.58 -8.26 -0.97
N ILE A 181 8.74 -7.24 -0.73
CA ILE A 181 7.60 -7.35 0.20
C ILE A 181 6.61 -8.41 -0.25
N VAL A 182 6.28 -8.45 -1.54
CA VAL A 182 5.24 -9.34 -2.04
C VAL A 182 5.71 -10.79 -2.06
N MET A 183 6.99 -11.03 -2.37
CA MET A 183 7.59 -12.36 -2.44
C MET A 183 8.09 -12.91 -1.10
N ASP A 184 8.02 -12.11 -0.03
CA ASP A 184 8.45 -12.54 1.29
C ASP A 184 7.42 -13.47 1.96
N ASP A 185 7.86 -14.70 2.23
CA ASP A 185 7.10 -15.76 2.90
C ASP A 185 6.90 -15.51 4.39
N ASN A 186 7.62 -14.56 5.00
CA ASN A 186 7.43 -14.16 6.39
C ASN A 186 6.09 -13.45 6.63
N TYR A 187 5.46 -12.90 5.58
CA TYR A 187 4.14 -12.29 5.69
C TYR A 187 3.03 -13.34 5.75
N SER A 188 2.20 -13.25 6.79
CA SER A 188 1.16 -14.24 7.07
C SER A 188 -0.05 -14.15 6.12
N ASN A 189 -0.29 -12.99 5.50
CA ASN A 189 -1.43 -12.73 4.62
C ASN A 189 -1.23 -11.42 3.82
N ASN A 190 -2.15 -11.12 2.91
CA ASN A 190 -2.11 -9.91 2.09
C ASN A 190 -2.33 -8.63 2.88
N PHE A 191 -3.02 -8.68 4.03
CA PHE A 191 -3.10 -7.52 4.91
C PHE A 191 -1.71 -7.11 5.39
N ASP A 192 -0.87 -8.05 5.83
CA ASP A 192 0.47 -7.72 6.33
C ASP A 192 1.37 -7.18 5.20
N ARG A 193 1.31 -7.77 4.00
CA ARG A 193 2.01 -7.26 2.80
C ARG A 193 1.58 -5.86 2.44
N LEU A 194 0.27 -5.61 2.32
CA LEU A 194 -0.28 -4.31 1.96
C LEU A 194 -0.03 -3.27 3.05
N ASN A 195 -0.05 -3.65 4.32
CA ASN A 195 0.32 -2.76 5.42
C ASN A 195 1.76 -2.26 5.25
N THR A 196 2.72 -3.14 4.93
CA THR A 196 4.10 -2.72 4.65
C THR A 196 4.19 -1.85 3.41
N ILE A 197 3.51 -2.21 2.31
CA ILE A 197 3.49 -1.40 1.08
C ILE A 197 2.98 0.01 1.38
N LEU A 198 1.86 0.15 2.11
CA LEU A 198 1.31 1.44 2.50
C LEU A 198 2.25 2.23 3.43
N TYR A 199 3.03 1.55 4.27
CA TYR A 199 4.07 2.18 5.08
C TYR A 199 5.18 2.76 4.20
N THR A 200 5.68 2.00 3.21
CA THR A 200 6.67 2.48 2.24
C THR A 200 6.12 3.68 1.45
N VAL A 201 4.87 3.62 0.98
CA VAL A 201 4.20 4.76 0.33
C VAL A 201 4.16 5.97 1.26
N SER A 202 3.88 5.79 2.56
CA SER A 202 3.85 6.88 3.53
C SER A 202 5.19 7.61 3.63
N ILE A 203 6.30 6.85 3.62
CA ILE A 203 7.64 7.43 3.62
C ILE A 203 7.88 8.23 2.33
N SER A 204 7.55 7.65 1.17
CA SER A 204 7.67 8.32 -0.13
C SER A 204 6.81 9.59 -0.23
N LEU A 205 5.65 9.64 0.43
CA LEU A 205 4.82 10.85 0.51
C LEU A 205 5.49 11.93 1.38
N ASN A 206 6.07 11.54 2.51
CA ASN A 206 6.65 12.47 3.48
C ASN A 206 7.87 13.24 2.95
N VAL A 207 8.56 12.70 1.94
CA VAL A 207 9.70 13.37 1.28
C VAL A 207 9.28 14.35 0.18
N ILE A 208 8.04 14.27 -0.33
CA ILE A 208 7.54 15.15 -1.40
C ILE A 208 7.82 16.64 -1.15
N PRO A 209 7.54 17.22 0.04
CA PRO A 209 7.76 18.64 0.27
C PRO A 209 9.21 19.08 0.04
N ARG A 210 10.18 18.25 0.40
CA ARG A 210 11.60 18.54 0.19
C ARG A 210 11.96 18.43 -1.29
N ASP A 211 11.52 17.36 -1.94
CA ASP A 211 11.84 17.09 -3.34
C ASP A 211 11.29 18.16 -4.28
N VAL A 212 10.07 18.63 -3.99
CA VAL A 212 9.43 19.72 -4.72
C VAL A 212 10.23 21.02 -4.61
N VAL A 213 10.69 21.37 -3.42
CA VAL A 213 11.55 22.56 -3.24
C VAL A 213 12.84 22.41 -4.06
N GLY A 214 13.47 21.23 -4.05
CA GLY A 214 14.68 20.95 -4.84
C GLY A 214 14.46 21.15 -6.34
N VAL A 215 13.53 20.40 -6.94
CA VAL A 215 13.24 20.47 -8.39
C VAL A 215 12.88 21.88 -8.82
N PHE A 216 12.09 22.58 -8.02
CA PHE A 216 11.61 23.91 -8.40
C PHE A 216 12.67 25.01 -8.21
N ASN A 217 13.72 24.75 -7.45
CA ASN A 217 14.91 25.60 -7.43
C ASN A 217 15.81 25.36 -8.65
N ASP A 218 15.80 24.15 -9.21
CA ASP A 218 16.61 23.81 -10.39
C ASP A 218 16.04 24.37 -11.70
N ILE A 219 14.71 24.53 -11.80
CA ILE A 219 14.01 25.09 -12.99
C ILE A 219 13.72 26.60 -12.88
N ASN A 220 14.35 27.26 -11.91
CA ASN A 220 14.04 28.62 -11.49
C ASN A 220 14.16 29.65 -12.63
N GLY A 221 13.20 30.57 -12.72
CA GLY A 221 13.15 31.60 -13.77
C GLY A 221 12.35 31.23 -15.03
N ARG A 222 12.18 29.94 -15.35
CA ARG A 222 11.46 29.51 -16.57
C ARG A 222 9.98 29.91 -16.60
N PHE A 223 9.35 29.98 -15.43
CA PHE A 223 7.92 30.28 -15.28
C PHE A 223 7.62 31.75 -14.96
N LYS A 224 8.64 32.62 -14.75
CA LYS A 224 8.43 34.04 -14.43
C LYS A 224 7.65 34.80 -15.50
N LYS A 225 7.74 34.36 -16.75
CA LYS A 225 6.99 34.92 -17.88
C LYS A 225 5.46 34.81 -17.72
N TYR A 226 4.98 33.97 -16.81
CA TYR A 226 3.56 33.80 -16.48
C TYR A 226 3.11 34.65 -15.26
N ASN A 227 3.96 35.54 -14.73
CA ASN A 227 3.60 36.41 -13.60
C ASN A 227 2.85 37.69 -14.02
N ASN A 228 2.82 38.00 -15.32
CA ASN A 228 2.30 39.27 -15.86
C ASN A 228 1.01 39.09 -16.68
N GLU A 229 0.26 38.01 -16.46
CA GLU A 229 -1.13 37.83 -16.90
C GLU A 229 -2.04 37.68 -15.68
#